data_AF-A0AA37UN65-F1
#
_entry.id   AF-A0AA37UN65-F1
#
_cell.length_a   1.000
_cell.length_b   1.000
_cell.length_c   1.000
_cell.angle_alpha   90.00
_cell.angle_beta   90.00
_cell.angle_gamma   90.00
#
_symmetry.space_group_name_H-M   'P 1'
#
loop_
_entity.id
_entity.type
_entity.pdbx_description
1 polymer ?
#
loop_
_entity_poly.entity_id
_entity_poly.type
_entity_poly.pdbx_seq_one_letter_code
_entity_poly.pdbx_strand_id
1 'polypeptide(L)'
;MWHPRAAGRELDRLVALFGRDNVAVELTDQGRPTDGERNAILVDLARTAGVTAVVTGGVHAARPRDAALADVLAAVRARSSLEEIDGWLPPHPAHLRSGAEMLARHAAHPEAVAASARLAQECAFSLDLVAPNLPPFPVPEGHTEATWLRELTLRGAREKYGPRHDARHPDAYATIEKELALITRLDFPGYFLIVAEIADFCRRSGILSQGRGSAANSAVCYSLGITAVDAVQHRLLFERFLSDGRTGPPDIDLDIESGRREEAIQFVYDRYGREFAAQVANVISYRARSAVRDSARAFGYDVGQQDAWSKGIERWGNLRGKGPAQPWWHGDPAVTGRAVPGAPAGTPAAPSAASAGPAGPAAGPGGSAAAAVPAPREKGSTRTTRCRRSTVRPPRPTSPRSPSTSWTWPTGCCGCRATSGSTPAAW
;
A
#
# COMPACT_ATOMS: atom_id res chain seq x y z
N MET A 1 25.01 -24.47 -17.88
CA MET A 1 24.87 -24.49 -19.35
C MET A 1 23.40 -24.21 -19.68
N TRP A 2 23.12 -23.24 -20.54
CA TRP A 2 21.75 -22.86 -20.90
C TRP A 2 21.11 -23.90 -21.84
N HIS A 3 19.78 -24.01 -21.86
CA HIS A 3 19.03 -24.94 -22.73
C HIS A 3 18.13 -24.18 -23.73
N PRO A 4 18.69 -23.64 -24.84
CA PRO A 4 17.93 -22.80 -25.78
C PRO A 4 16.69 -23.48 -26.37
N ARG A 5 16.75 -24.78 -26.64
CA ARG A 5 15.59 -25.54 -27.16
C ARG A 5 14.45 -25.62 -26.14
N ALA A 6 14.76 -25.73 -24.85
CA ALA A 6 13.73 -25.75 -23.82
C ALA A 6 13.13 -24.35 -23.64
N ALA A 7 13.97 -23.31 -23.66
CA ALA A 7 13.51 -21.92 -23.62
C ALA A 7 12.63 -21.56 -24.83
N GLY A 8 12.99 -22.01 -26.03
CA GLY A 8 12.18 -21.83 -27.24
C GLY A 8 10.80 -22.47 -27.13
N ARG A 9 10.71 -23.72 -26.65
CA ARG A 9 9.41 -24.37 -26.43
C ARG A 9 8.53 -23.63 -25.42
N GLU A 10 9.13 -23.09 -24.36
CA GLU A 10 8.38 -22.30 -23.39
C GLU A 10 7.94 -20.96 -23.97
N LEU A 11 8.80 -20.31 -24.76
CA LEU A 11 8.44 -19.09 -25.49
C LEU A 11 7.28 -19.34 -26.46
N ASP A 12 7.33 -20.42 -27.24
CA ASP A 12 6.24 -20.80 -28.16
C ASP A 12 4.93 -21.02 -27.40
N ARG A 13 5.01 -21.66 -26.22
CA ARG A 13 3.85 -21.86 -25.34
C ARG A 13 3.27 -20.53 -24.86
N LEU A 14 4.12 -19.61 -24.39
CA LEU A 14 3.68 -18.28 -23.93
C LEU A 14 3.04 -17.49 -25.09
N VAL A 15 3.65 -17.52 -26.27
CA VAL A 15 3.10 -16.88 -27.48
C VAL A 15 1.74 -17.49 -27.86
N ALA A 16 1.57 -18.81 -27.74
CA ALA A 16 0.29 -19.46 -28.01
C ALA A 16 -0.82 -19.08 -27.00
N LEU A 17 -0.46 -18.79 -25.75
CA LEU A 17 -1.40 -18.43 -24.69
C LEU A 17 -1.79 -16.95 -24.71
N PHE A 18 -0.83 -16.06 -24.89
CA PHE A 18 -1.02 -14.61 -24.73
C PHE A 18 -1.06 -13.85 -26.06
N GLY A 19 -0.68 -14.49 -27.17
CA GLY A 19 -0.49 -13.84 -28.45
C GLY A 19 0.89 -13.18 -28.55
N ARG A 20 1.42 -13.14 -29.77
CA ARG A 20 2.78 -12.65 -30.05
C ARG A 20 3.00 -11.21 -29.61
N ASP A 21 1.98 -10.36 -29.77
CA ASP A 21 2.08 -8.93 -29.45
C ASP A 21 2.07 -8.65 -27.93
N ASN A 22 1.68 -9.62 -27.11
CA ASN A 22 1.64 -9.51 -25.65
C ASN A 22 2.78 -10.29 -24.94
N VAL A 23 3.76 -10.78 -25.71
CA VAL A 23 4.91 -11.50 -25.18
C VAL A 23 6.18 -10.78 -25.60
N ALA A 24 7.05 -10.50 -24.61
CA ALA A 24 8.38 -9.97 -24.84
C ALA A 24 9.43 -10.84 -24.16
N VAL A 25 10.62 -10.90 -24.75
CA VAL A 25 11.78 -11.59 -24.15
C VAL A 25 12.58 -10.58 -23.34
N GLU A 26 12.66 -10.80 -22.04
CA GLU A 26 13.39 -9.94 -21.11
C GLU A 26 14.90 -10.23 -21.14
N LEU A 27 15.69 -9.17 -21.33
CA LEU A 27 17.13 -9.14 -21.20
C LEU A 27 17.50 -8.42 -19.91
N THR A 28 18.42 -8.98 -19.14
CA THR A 28 18.97 -8.33 -17.94
C THR A 28 20.49 -8.35 -17.99
N ASP A 29 21.09 -7.33 -17.40
CA ASP A 29 22.51 -7.31 -17.09
C ASP A 29 22.64 -7.03 -15.59
N GLN A 30 22.99 -8.05 -14.81
CA GLN A 30 23.25 -7.94 -13.38
C GLN A 30 24.76 -7.84 -13.09
N GLY A 31 25.60 -7.78 -14.13
CA GLY A 31 27.05 -7.81 -14.07
C GLY A 31 27.61 -9.19 -13.77
N ARG A 32 26.88 -10.25 -14.11
CA ARG A 32 27.39 -11.62 -14.05
C ARG A 32 28.24 -11.90 -15.30
N PRO A 33 29.29 -12.74 -15.20
CA PRO A 33 30.14 -13.07 -16.33
C PRO A 33 29.41 -13.63 -17.57
N THR A 34 28.25 -14.27 -17.37
CA THR A 34 27.48 -14.93 -18.41
C THR A 34 26.28 -14.13 -18.93
N ASP A 35 26.06 -12.89 -18.46
CA ASP A 35 24.89 -12.10 -18.83
C ASP A 35 24.88 -11.76 -20.33
N GLY A 36 26.05 -11.43 -20.91
CA GLY A 36 26.18 -11.15 -22.34
C GLY A 36 25.83 -12.36 -23.22
N GLU A 37 26.41 -13.53 -22.94
CA GLU A 37 26.13 -14.77 -23.68
C GLU A 37 24.66 -15.18 -23.56
N ARG A 38 24.10 -15.06 -22.35
CA ARG A 38 22.67 -15.35 -22.10
C ARG A 38 21.78 -14.40 -22.90
N ASN A 39 22.08 -13.10 -22.89
CA ASN A 39 21.28 -12.10 -23.61
C ASN A 39 21.33 -12.33 -25.13
N ALA A 40 22.49 -12.69 -25.68
CA ALA A 40 22.60 -13.03 -27.11
C ALA A 40 21.69 -14.21 -27.49
N ILE A 41 21.67 -15.28 -26.68
CA ILE A 41 20.78 -16.43 -26.88
C ILE A 41 19.31 -15.99 -26.82
N LEU A 42 18.95 -15.14 -25.87
CA LEU A 42 17.58 -14.66 -25.69
C LEU A 42 17.13 -13.77 -26.85
N VAL A 43 18.01 -12.93 -27.38
CA VAL A 43 17.74 -12.11 -28.58
C VAL A 43 17.50 -12.98 -29.80
N ASP A 44 18.31 -14.03 -30.00
CA ASP A 44 18.08 -14.98 -31.10
C ASP A 44 16.75 -15.73 -30.98
N LEU A 45 16.36 -16.11 -29.76
CA LEU A 45 15.05 -16.71 -29.51
C LEU A 45 13.92 -15.73 -29.80
N ALA A 46 14.03 -14.48 -29.34
CA ALA A 46 13.05 -13.42 -29.59
C ALA A 46 12.86 -13.20 -31.10
N ARG A 47 13.97 -13.08 -31.83
CA ARG A 47 13.98 -12.93 -33.29
C ARG A 47 13.34 -14.12 -34.00
N THR A 48 13.63 -15.34 -33.57
CA THR A 48 13.09 -16.57 -34.16
C THR A 48 11.58 -16.68 -33.94
N ALA A 49 11.11 -16.37 -32.74
CA ALA A 49 9.69 -16.36 -32.41
C ALA A 49 8.95 -15.12 -32.96
N GLY A 50 9.70 -14.11 -33.44
CA GLY A 50 9.18 -12.83 -33.93
C GLY A 50 8.50 -12.00 -32.84
N VAL A 51 9.01 -12.07 -31.61
CA VAL A 51 8.56 -11.26 -30.47
C VAL A 51 9.57 -10.16 -30.15
N THR A 52 9.12 -9.12 -29.44
CA THR A 52 9.99 -8.01 -29.04
C THR A 52 10.94 -8.43 -27.92
N ALA A 53 12.21 -8.06 -28.03
CA ALA A 53 13.14 -8.12 -26.90
C ALA A 53 13.09 -6.79 -26.13
N VAL A 54 13.09 -6.86 -24.79
CA VAL A 54 13.07 -5.70 -23.89
C VAL A 54 14.15 -5.85 -22.84
N VAL A 55 14.70 -4.74 -22.35
CA VAL A 55 15.63 -4.73 -21.21
C VAL A 55 14.93 -4.34 -19.92
N THR A 56 15.34 -4.92 -18.79
CA THR A 56 14.98 -4.42 -17.45
C THR A 56 16.22 -4.29 -16.57
N GLY A 57 16.13 -3.44 -15.55
CA GLY A 57 17.24 -3.19 -14.63
C GLY A 57 17.32 -4.16 -13.44
N GLY A 58 16.35 -5.06 -13.27
CA GLY A 58 16.25 -5.93 -12.09
C GLY A 58 16.35 -5.17 -10.76
N VAL A 59 15.73 -3.99 -10.67
CA VAL A 59 16.00 -2.98 -9.65
C VAL A 59 15.48 -3.39 -8.27
N HIS A 60 16.33 -3.30 -7.25
CA HIS A 60 16.03 -3.53 -5.84
C HIS A 60 16.31 -2.31 -4.93
N ALA A 61 16.97 -1.28 -5.46
CA ALA A 61 17.35 -0.07 -4.74
C ALA A 61 17.05 1.19 -5.56
N ALA A 62 16.71 2.30 -4.90
CA ALA A 62 16.48 3.57 -5.60
C ALA A 62 17.80 4.16 -6.14
N ARG A 63 18.87 4.11 -5.35
CA ARG A 63 20.19 4.67 -5.69
C ARG A 63 21.30 3.65 -5.40
N PRO A 64 22.50 3.81 -5.99
CA PRO A 64 23.63 2.93 -5.70
C PRO A 64 23.95 2.80 -4.21
N ARG A 65 23.87 3.92 -3.45
CA ARG A 65 24.13 3.93 -2.00
C ARG A 65 23.13 3.14 -1.15
N ASP A 66 21.96 2.82 -1.72
CA ASP A 66 20.91 2.07 -1.02
C ASP A 66 21.09 0.55 -1.21
N ALA A 67 22.11 0.09 -1.97
CA ALA A 67 22.35 -1.33 -2.24
C ALA A 67 22.62 -2.15 -0.97
N ALA A 68 23.50 -1.66 -0.08
CA ALA A 68 23.77 -2.35 1.18
C ALA A 68 22.50 -2.52 2.05
N LEU A 69 21.56 -1.57 1.98
CA LEU A 69 20.27 -1.71 2.64
C LEU A 69 19.40 -2.78 1.98
N ALA A 70 19.39 -2.85 0.65
CA ALA A 70 18.67 -3.90 -0.08
C ALA A 70 19.21 -5.30 0.27
N ASP A 71 20.53 -5.45 0.39
CA ASP A 71 21.17 -6.72 0.78
C ASP A 71 20.80 -7.12 2.22
N VAL A 72 20.80 -6.17 3.16
CA VAL A 72 20.31 -6.40 4.53
C VAL A 72 18.85 -6.84 4.51
N LEU A 73 17.98 -6.19 3.75
CA LEU A 73 16.58 -6.58 3.64
C LEU A 73 16.41 -7.96 2.99
N ALA A 74 17.28 -8.33 2.05
CA ALA A 74 17.31 -9.67 1.45
C ALA A 74 17.68 -10.73 2.48
N ALA A 75 18.71 -10.50 3.32
CA ALA A 75 19.10 -11.39 4.41
C ALA A 75 17.97 -11.56 5.45
N VAL A 76 17.33 -10.46 5.85
CA VAL A 76 16.17 -10.49 6.76
C VAL A 76 15.03 -11.33 6.17
N ARG A 77 14.70 -11.11 4.89
CA ARG A 77 13.67 -11.89 4.18
C ARG A 77 14.03 -13.37 4.11
N ALA A 78 15.29 -13.69 3.84
CA ALA A 78 15.82 -15.05 3.80
C ALA A 78 15.92 -15.70 5.19
N ARG A 79 15.69 -14.93 6.27
CA ARG A 79 15.84 -15.37 7.66
C ARG A 79 17.27 -15.80 8.01
N SER A 80 18.25 -15.27 7.31
CA SER A 80 19.68 -15.63 7.37
C SER A 80 20.57 -14.41 7.67
N SER A 81 21.87 -14.62 7.82
CA SER A 81 22.87 -13.54 7.81
C SER A 81 23.32 -13.20 6.38
N LEU A 82 23.95 -12.03 6.21
CA LEU A 82 24.57 -11.60 4.95
C LEU A 82 25.66 -12.58 4.50
N GLU A 83 26.45 -13.10 5.43
CA GLU A 83 27.51 -14.08 5.14
C GLU A 83 26.92 -15.38 4.58
N GLU A 84 25.82 -15.86 5.16
CA GLU A 84 25.15 -17.07 4.71
C GLU A 84 24.51 -16.91 3.32
N ILE A 85 24.10 -15.70 2.93
CA ILE A 85 23.43 -15.45 1.64
C ILE A 85 24.35 -14.79 0.60
N ASP A 86 25.63 -14.64 0.86
CA ASP A 86 26.57 -13.91 -0.01
C ASP A 86 26.52 -14.41 -1.48
N GLY A 87 26.50 -15.73 -1.68
CA GLY A 87 26.39 -16.35 -3.01
C GLY A 87 25.07 -16.09 -3.76
N TRP A 88 24.06 -15.53 -3.08
CA TRP A 88 22.76 -15.15 -3.66
C TRP A 88 22.58 -13.64 -3.79
N LEU A 89 23.49 -12.83 -3.23
CA LEU A 89 23.47 -11.38 -3.38
C LEU A 89 23.85 -10.97 -4.82
N PRO A 90 23.33 -9.84 -5.32
CA PRO A 90 23.68 -9.37 -6.65
C PRO A 90 25.16 -8.92 -6.67
N PRO A 91 25.94 -9.28 -7.70
CA PRO A 91 27.36 -8.91 -7.76
C PRO A 91 27.58 -7.40 -7.95
N HIS A 92 26.56 -6.67 -8.41
CA HIS A 92 26.57 -5.22 -8.54
C HIS A 92 25.26 -4.61 -8.01
N PRO A 93 25.30 -3.36 -7.53
CA PRO A 93 24.11 -2.61 -7.10
C PRO A 93 22.98 -2.64 -8.12
N ALA A 94 21.89 -3.32 -7.79
CA ALA A 94 20.66 -3.36 -8.56
C ALA A 94 19.82 -2.09 -8.30
N HIS A 95 20.24 -0.96 -8.85
CA HIS A 95 19.58 0.34 -8.63
C HIS A 95 18.91 0.89 -9.89
N LEU A 96 18.06 1.90 -9.72
CA LEU A 96 17.41 2.60 -10.83
C LEU A 96 18.46 3.37 -11.64
N ARG A 97 18.62 2.98 -12.91
CA ARG A 97 19.57 3.57 -13.85
C ARG A 97 18.89 4.55 -14.79
N SER A 98 19.65 5.54 -15.24
CA SER A 98 19.26 6.44 -16.32
C SER A 98 19.18 5.71 -17.66
N GLY A 99 18.50 6.31 -18.65
CA GLY A 99 18.46 5.78 -20.01
C GLY A 99 19.84 5.66 -20.65
N ALA A 100 20.74 6.62 -20.38
CA ALA A 100 22.11 6.59 -20.89
C ALA A 100 22.92 5.41 -20.31
N GLU A 101 22.79 5.13 -19.01
CA GLU A 101 23.42 3.96 -18.38
C GLU A 101 22.83 2.65 -18.92
N MET A 102 21.52 2.57 -19.14
CA MET A 102 20.89 1.39 -19.73
C MET A 102 21.38 1.16 -21.17
N LEU A 103 21.51 2.21 -21.98
CA LEU A 103 22.08 2.13 -23.33
C LEU A 103 23.54 1.68 -23.32
N ALA A 104 24.35 2.20 -22.40
CA ALA A 104 25.75 1.80 -22.27
C ALA A 104 25.90 0.33 -21.86
N ARG A 105 25.08 -0.15 -20.93
CA ARG A 105 25.12 -1.55 -20.46
C ARG A 105 24.57 -2.54 -21.49
N HIS A 106 23.55 -2.13 -22.25
CA HIS A 106 22.95 -2.92 -23.32
C HIS A 106 23.41 -2.45 -24.70
N ALA A 107 24.66 -2.02 -24.85
CA ALA A 107 25.19 -1.47 -26.10
C ALA A 107 25.14 -2.46 -27.29
N ALA A 108 25.10 -3.77 -27.01
CA ALA A 108 24.91 -4.81 -28.02
C ALA A 108 23.46 -4.89 -28.54
N HIS A 109 22.49 -4.36 -27.79
CA HIS A 109 21.05 -4.45 -28.06
C HIS A 109 20.31 -3.11 -27.75
N PRO A 110 20.74 -1.97 -28.33
CA PRO A 110 20.15 -0.66 -28.03
C PRO A 110 18.67 -0.55 -28.41
N GLU A 111 18.23 -1.31 -29.42
CA GLU A 111 16.83 -1.40 -29.84
C GLU A 111 15.91 -1.95 -28.75
N ALA A 112 16.41 -2.87 -27.92
CA ALA A 112 15.67 -3.44 -26.80
C ALA A 112 15.47 -2.43 -25.66
N VAL A 113 16.40 -1.47 -25.51
CA VAL A 113 16.24 -0.34 -24.56
C VAL A 113 15.10 0.58 -24.99
N ALA A 114 15.07 0.94 -26.27
CA ALA A 114 13.98 1.75 -26.83
C ALA A 114 12.64 1.00 -26.79
N ALA A 115 12.65 -0.31 -27.03
CA ALA A 115 11.46 -1.14 -26.94
C ALA A 115 10.86 -1.17 -25.53
N SER A 116 11.68 -1.28 -24.48
CA SER A 116 11.20 -1.19 -23.09
C SER A 116 10.47 0.12 -22.80
N ALA A 117 10.99 1.24 -23.31
CA ALA A 117 10.36 2.55 -23.13
C ALA A 117 9.01 2.65 -23.84
N ARG A 118 8.89 2.11 -25.06
CA ARG A 118 7.61 2.04 -25.78
C ARG A 118 6.59 1.17 -25.05
N LEU A 119 6.99 -0.03 -24.62
CA LEU A 119 6.12 -0.92 -23.87
C LEU A 119 5.64 -0.27 -22.56
N ALA A 120 6.53 0.45 -21.85
CA ALA A 120 6.14 1.18 -20.64
C ALA A 120 5.10 2.29 -20.92
N GLN A 121 5.17 2.95 -22.08
CA GLN A 121 4.18 3.94 -22.49
C GLN A 121 2.83 3.29 -22.84
N GLU A 122 2.85 2.13 -23.50
CA GLU A 122 1.63 1.37 -23.82
C GLU A 122 0.93 0.85 -22.55
N CYS A 123 1.69 0.51 -21.52
CA CYS A 123 1.16 0.09 -20.22
C CYS A 123 0.75 1.24 -19.29
N ALA A 124 0.90 2.50 -19.69
CA ALA A 124 0.59 3.63 -18.82
C ALA A 124 -0.92 3.91 -18.78
N PHE A 125 -1.52 3.82 -17.59
CA PHE A 125 -2.92 4.18 -17.35
C PHE A 125 -3.10 4.90 -16.01
N SER A 126 -4.14 5.73 -15.89
CA SER A 126 -4.49 6.37 -14.61
C SER A 126 -5.31 5.42 -13.74
N LEU A 127 -5.00 5.37 -12.44
CA LEU A 127 -5.83 4.64 -11.47
C LEU A 127 -7.23 5.24 -11.32
N ASP A 128 -7.44 6.50 -11.71
CA ASP A 128 -8.78 7.12 -11.74
C ASP A 128 -9.73 6.38 -12.70
N LEU A 129 -9.19 5.71 -13.73
CA LEU A 129 -9.97 4.90 -14.66
C LEU A 129 -10.55 3.64 -14.00
N VAL A 130 -10.05 3.26 -12.83
CA VAL A 130 -10.43 2.06 -12.09
C VAL A 130 -11.13 2.43 -10.76
N ALA A 131 -11.41 3.72 -10.51
CA ALA A 131 -12.09 4.15 -9.31
C ALA A 131 -13.54 3.61 -9.30
N PRO A 132 -13.89 2.71 -8.36
CA PRO A 132 -15.22 2.13 -8.33
C PRO A 132 -16.24 3.15 -7.82
N ASN A 133 -17.46 3.08 -8.35
CA ASN A 133 -18.61 3.73 -7.74
C ASN A 133 -18.99 3.02 -6.43
N LEU A 134 -19.76 3.70 -5.58
CA LEU A 134 -20.36 3.07 -4.41
C LEU A 134 -21.30 1.94 -4.86
N PRO A 135 -21.38 0.84 -4.10
CA PRO A 135 -22.27 -0.26 -4.44
C PRO A 135 -23.74 0.19 -4.34
N PRO A 136 -24.62 -0.22 -5.26
CA PRO A 136 -26.03 0.11 -5.19
C PRO A 136 -26.67 -0.57 -3.98
N PHE A 137 -27.61 0.11 -3.33
CA PHE A 137 -28.38 -0.42 -2.22
C PHE A 137 -29.76 -0.92 -2.70
N PRO A 138 -30.15 -2.16 -2.38
CA PRO A 138 -31.47 -2.68 -2.77
C PRO A 138 -32.58 -1.95 -2.01
N VAL A 139 -33.50 -1.34 -2.76
CA VAL A 139 -34.66 -0.61 -2.22
C VAL A 139 -35.98 -1.30 -2.60
N PRO A 140 -37.06 -1.10 -1.83
CA PRO A 140 -38.38 -1.61 -2.18
C PRO A 140 -38.89 -1.04 -3.52
N GLU A 141 -39.83 -1.75 -4.15
CA GLU A 141 -40.45 -1.30 -5.39
C GLU A 141 -41.09 0.10 -5.24
N GLY A 142 -40.90 0.94 -6.26
CA GLY A 142 -41.37 2.33 -6.25
C GLY A 142 -40.45 3.33 -5.53
N HIS A 143 -39.34 2.87 -4.94
CA HIS A 143 -38.35 3.73 -4.32
C HIS A 143 -37.05 3.85 -5.12
N THR A 144 -36.42 5.01 -5.04
CA THR A 144 -34.98 5.21 -5.24
C THR A 144 -34.26 5.22 -3.90
N GLU A 145 -32.93 5.08 -3.89
CA GLU A 145 -32.12 5.19 -2.66
C GLU A 145 -32.39 6.50 -1.90
N ALA A 146 -32.51 7.63 -2.62
CA ALA A 146 -32.83 8.93 -2.01
C ALA A 146 -34.21 8.92 -1.33
N THR A 147 -35.24 8.39 -2.02
CA THR A 147 -36.59 8.33 -1.43
C THR A 147 -36.68 7.34 -0.27
N TRP A 148 -35.92 6.24 -0.33
CA TRP A 148 -35.89 5.24 0.73
C TRP A 148 -35.14 5.72 1.97
N LEU A 149 -33.99 6.38 1.78
CA LEU A 149 -33.25 7.04 2.85
C LEU A 149 -34.12 8.07 3.57
N ARG A 150 -34.85 8.89 2.81
CA ARG A 150 -35.81 9.86 3.34
C ARG A 150 -36.89 9.18 4.19
N GLU A 151 -37.50 8.11 3.68
CA GLU A 151 -38.53 7.37 4.39
C GLU A 151 -38.03 6.82 5.74
N LEU A 152 -36.88 6.13 5.73
CA LEU A 152 -36.28 5.58 6.96
C LEU A 152 -35.89 6.68 7.96
N THR A 153 -35.35 7.78 7.45
CA THR A 153 -34.95 8.93 8.27
C THR A 153 -36.15 9.57 8.95
N LEU A 154 -37.27 9.77 8.23
CA LEU A 154 -38.48 10.35 8.79
C LEU A 154 -39.15 9.42 9.82
N ARG A 155 -39.08 8.09 9.63
CA ARG A 155 -39.54 7.12 10.64
C ARG A 155 -38.73 7.23 11.93
N GLY A 156 -37.40 7.17 11.82
CA GLY A 156 -36.52 7.30 12.99
C GLY A 156 -36.61 8.68 13.65
N ALA A 157 -36.77 9.75 12.86
CA ALA A 157 -37.00 11.09 13.39
C ALA A 157 -38.30 11.19 14.18
N ARG A 158 -39.37 10.52 13.74
CA ARG A 158 -40.64 10.46 14.49
C ARG A 158 -40.48 9.74 15.84
N GLU A 159 -39.67 8.69 15.89
CA GLU A 159 -39.37 7.97 17.14
C GLU A 159 -38.54 8.82 18.12
N LYS A 160 -37.57 9.59 17.61
CA LYS A 160 -36.63 10.37 18.45
C LYS A 160 -37.13 11.77 18.80
N TYR A 161 -37.68 12.50 17.83
CA TYR A 161 -38.11 13.90 17.97
C TYR A 161 -39.63 14.06 18.14
N GLY A 162 -40.42 13.02 17.90
CA GLY A 162 -41.88 13.11 17.90
C GLY A 162 -42.47 13.69 16.61
N PRO A 163 -43.73 14.15 16.62
CA PRO A 163 -44.39 14.72 15.43
C PRO A 163 -43.65 15.92 14.82
N ARG A 164 -43.87 16.18 13.52
CA ARG A 164 -43.20 17.25 12.74
C ARG A 164 -43.21 18.65 13.36
N HIS A 165 -44.25 18.96 14.13
CA HIS A 165 -44.46 20.26 14.75
C HIS A 165 -44.38 20.19 16.28
N ASP A 166 -43.65 19.22 16.82
CA ASP A 166 -43.43 19.13 18.26
C ASP A 166 -42.61 20.33 18.75
N ALA A 167 -43.17 21.07 19.72
CA ALA A 167 -42.56 22.29 20.26
C ALA A 167 -41.22 22.03 20.96
N ARG A 168 -40.91 20.77 21.33
CA ARG A 168 -39.63 20.40 21.95
C ARG A 168 -38.45 20.43 20.98
N HIS A 169 -38.69 20.24 19.69
CA HIS A 169 -37.65 20.14 18.66
C HIS A 169 -38.05 20.89 17.37
N PRO A 170 -38.26 22.22 17.43
CA PRO A 170 -38.82 22.99 16.33
C PRO A 170 -37.96 22.96 15.05
N ASP A 171 -36.64 22.82 15.20
CA ASP A 171 -35.68 22.87 14.08
C ASP A 171 -35.32 21.50 13.50
N ALA A 172 -35.78 20.40 14.13
CA ALA A 172 -35.27 19.07 13.80
C ALA A 172 -35.61 18.64 12.37
N TYR A 173 -36.88 18.72 11.98
CA TYR A 173 -37.31 18.34 10.64
C TYR A 173 -36.74 19.28 9.57
N ALA A 174 -36.66 20.59 9.84
CA ALA A 174 -36.03 21.53 8.90
C ALA A 174 -34.55 21.22 8.67
N THR A 175 -33.84 20.78 9.71
CA THR A 175 -32.43 20.36 9.62
C THR A 175 -32.29 19.07 8.81
N ILE A 176 -33.08 18.05 9.13
CA ILE A 176 -33.11 16.76 8.41
C ILE A 176 -33.36 16.97 6.90
N GLU A 177 -34.31 17.83 6.54
CA GLU A 177 -34.63 18.12 5.13
C GLU A 177 -33.45 18.76 4.38
N LYS A 178 -32.72 19.68 5.02
CA LYS A 178 -31.50 20.29 4.46
C LYS A 178 -30.39 19.25 4.25
N GLU A 179 -30.17 18.40 5.24
CA GLU A 179 -29.16 17.33 5.16
C GLU A 179 -29.50 16.34 4.04
N LEU A 180 -30.75 15.85 3.97
CA LEU A 180 -31.21 14.92 2.93
C LEU A 180 -31.07 15.52 1.52
N ALA A 181 -31.34 16.81 1.35
CA ALA A 181 -31.15 17.51 0.08
C ALA A 181 -29.67 17.54 -0.33
N LEU A 182 -28.75 17.79 0.60
CA LEU A 182 -27.31 17.77 0.33
C LEU A 182 -26.81 16.35 0.01
N ILE A 183 -27.22 15.35 0.80
CA ILE A 183 -26.85 13.94 0.60
C ILE A 183 -27.29 13.46 -0.79
N THR A 184 -28.50 13.81 -1.20
CA THR A 184 -29.03 13.44 -2.52
C THR A 184 -28.28 14.15 -3.64
N ARG A 185 -27.98 15.45 -3.48
CA ARG A 185 -27.24 16.23 -4.49
C ARG A 185 -25.81 15.74 -4.70
N LEU A 186 -25.19 15.21 -3.65
CA LEU A 186 -23.83 14.66 -3.68
C LEU A 186 -23.79 13.15 -3.98
N ASP A 187 -24.93 12.54 -4.30
CA ASP A 187 -25.05 11.12 -4.68
C ASP A 187 -24.53 10.13 -3.64
N PHE A 188 -24.79 10.40 -2.36
CA PHE A 188 -24.50 9.51 -1.24
C PHE A 188 -25.68 8.77 -0.57
N PRO A 189 -26.94 8.73 -1.08
CA PRO A 189 -28.02 8.02 -0.38
C PRO A 189 -27.72 6.55 -0.07
N GLY A 190 -27.22 5.77 -1.05
CA GLY A 190 -26.86 4.36 -0.88
C GLY A 190 -25.83 4.14 0.23
N TYR A 191 -24.83 5.03 0.34
CA TYR A 191 -23.83 4.94 1.41
C TYR A 191 -24.44 5.06 2.81
N PHE A 192 -25.35 6.02 3.02
CA PHE A 192 -26.05 6.15 4.31
C PHE A 192 -26.95 4.93 4.59
N LEU A 193 -27.59 4.36 3.57
CA LEU A 193 -28.41 3.17 3.70
C LEU A 193 -27.59 1.94 4.12
N ILE A 194 -26.41 1.73 3.52
CA ILE A 194 -25.48 0.64 3.89
C ILE A 194 -25.08 0.75 5.36
N VAL A 195 -24.65 1.94 5.79
CA VAL A 195 -24.20 2.15 7.17
C VAL A 195 -25.36 2.03 8.17
N ALA A 196 -26.54 2.55 7.81
CA ALA A 196 -27.75 2.37 8.62
C ALA A 196 -28.13 0.90 8.77
N GLU A 197 -28.00 0.09 7.71
CA GLU A 197 -28.29 -1.34 7.74
C GLU A 197 -27.34 -2.10 8.67
N ILE A 198 -26.04 -1.77 8.65
CA ILE A 198 -25.04 -2.36 9.55
C ILE A 198 -25.32 -1.96 11.01
N ALA A 199 -25.62 -0.68 11.26
CA ALA A 199 -25.98 -0.19 12.59
C ALA A 199 -27.26 -0.84 13.13
N ASP A 200 -28.27 -1.01 12.28
CA ASP A 200 -29.53 -1.68 12.61
C ASP A 200 -29.33 -3.17 12.87
N PHE A 201 -28.48 -3.86 12.10
CA PHE A 201 -28.08 -5.24 12.40
C PHE A 201 -27.47 -5.35 13.81
N CYS A 202 -26.49 -4.48 14.14
CA CYS A 202 -25.88 -4.48 15.46
C CYS A 202 -26.93 -4.28 16.57
N ARG A 203 -27.83 -3.30 16.40
CA ARG A 203 -28.92 -3.02 17.34
C ARG A 203 -29.85 -4.21 17.55
N ARG A 204 -30.35 -4.83 16.47
CA ARG A 204 -31.25 -6.00 16.55
C ARG A 204 -30.57 -7.22 17.18
N SER A 205 -29.27 -7.36 17.00
CA SER A 205 -28.44 -8.46 17.54
C SER A 205 -27.93 -8.18 18.96
N GLY A 206 -28.29 -7.04 19.56
CA GLY A 206 -27.82 -6.62 20.88
C GLY A 206 -26.30 -6.39 20.93
N ILE A 207 -25.68 -6.02 19.81
CA ILE A 207 -24.26 -5.68 19.70
C ILE A 207 -24.13 -4.18 19.91
N LEU A 208 -23.26 -3.76 20.84
CA LEU A 208 -23.01 -2.34 21.04
C LEU A 208 -22.26 -1.78 19.82
N SER A 209 -22.88 -0.79 19.17
CA SER A 209 -22.27 -0.04 18.08
C SER A 209 -22.60 1.44 18.16
N GLN A 210 -21.64 2.30 17.80
CA GLN A 210 -21.82 3.75 17.81
C GLN A 210 -21.05 4.40 16.66
N GLY A 211 -21.72 5.27 15.90
CA GLY A 211 -21.06 6.12 14.93
C GLY A 211 -20.16 7.16 15.59
N ARG A 212 -18.94 7.34 15.06
CA ARG A 212 -17.93 8.30 15.56
C ARG A 212 -17.55 9.36 14.53
N GLY A 213 -16.70 10.28 14.95
CA GLY A 213 -16.15 11.32 14.09
C GLY A 213 -17.21 12.34 13.64
N SER A 214 -17.10 12.80 12.39
CA SER A 214 -17.99 13.83 11.86
C SER A 214 -19.43 13.37 11.67
N ALA A 215 -19.70 12.06 11.61
CA ALA A 215 -21.05 11.53 11.49
C ALA A 215 -21.97 11.96 12.65
N ALA A 216 -21.40 12.25 13.83
CA ALA A 216 -22.14 12.77 14.98
C ALA A 216 -22.80 14.14 14.73
N ASN A 217 -22.36 14.88 13.72
CA ASN A 217 -22.90 16.20 13.38
C ASN A 217 -24.14 16.13 12.46
N SER A 218 -24.66 14.94 12.17
CA SER A 218 -25.79 14.76 11.25
C SER A 218 -27.07 14.34 11.99
N ALA A 219 -28.13 15.12 11.82
CA ALA A 219 -29.48 14.79 12.26
C ALA A 219 -30.05 13.57 11.51
N VAL A 220 -29.63 13.34 10.25
CA VAL A 220 -29.95 12.12 9.50
C VAL A 220 -29.30 10.90 10.15
N CYS A 221 -28.00 10.93 10.45
CA CYS A 221 -27.31 9.84 11.15
C CYS A 221 -27.93 9.55 12.53
N TYR A 222 -28.29 10.60 13.27
CA TYR A 222 -28.98 10.45 14.54
C TYR A 222 -30.34 9.78 14.34
N SER A 223 -31.16 10.26 13.40
CA SER A 223 -32.50 9.71 13.13
C SER A 223 -32.45 8.23 12.74
N LEU A 224 -31.47 7.82 11.92
CA LEU A 224 -31.27 6.42 11.52
C LEU A 224 -30.74 5.52 12.66
N GLY A 225 -30.31 6.11 13.76
CA GLY A 225 -29.68 5.38 14.87
C GLY A 225 -28.24 4.96 14.60
N ILE A 226 -27.58 5.59 13.62
CA ILE A 226 -26.13 5.44 13.38
C ILE A 226 -25.37 6.09 14.54
N THR A 227 -25.84 7.24 15.03
CA THR A 227 -25.24 7.98 16.15
C THR A 227 -26.22 8.15 17.31
N ALA A 228 -25.70 8.12 18.54
CA ALA A 228 -26.45 8.47 19.74
C ALA A 228 -26.51 9.98 20.07
N VAL A 229 -25.79 10.85 19.35
CA VAL A 229 -25.71 12.29 19.63
C VAL A 229 -26.74 13.07 18.83
N ASP A 230 -27.59 13.84 19.51
CA ASP A 230 -28.57 14.72 18.86
C ASP A 230 -27.90 15.98 18.31
N ALA A 231 -27.65 15.99 17.00
CA ALA A 231 -27.02 17.11 16.31
C ALA A 231 -27.84 18.41 16.38
N VAL A 232 -29.16 18.33 16.46
CA VAL A 232 -30.07 19.48 16.50
C VAL A 232 -30.01 20.13 17.88
N GLN A 233 -30.19 19.34 18.94
CA GLN A 233 -30.12 19.85 20.32
C GLN A 233 -28.76 20.49 20.62
N HIS A 234 -27.68 19.92 20.09
CA HIS A 234 -26.32 20.43 20.32
C HIS A 234 -25.83 21.44 19.27
N ARG A 235 -26.66 21.80 18.28
CA ARG A 235 -26.34 22.76 17.21
C ARG A 235 -25.01 22.43 16.50
N LEU A 236 -24.82 21.16 16.19
CA LEU A 236 -23.61 20.68 15.52
C LEU A 236 -23.61 21.08 14.04
N LEU A 237 -22.43 21.33 13.49
CA LEU A 237 -22.26 21.81 12.12
C LEU A 237 -22.17 20.63 11.14
N PHE A 238 -23.22 20.43 10.35
CA PHE A 238 -23.30 19.39 9.33
C PHE A 238 -22.25 19.56 8.23
N GLU A 239 -21.88 20.80 7.88
CA GLU A 239 -20.92 21.10 6.82
C GLU A 239 -19.51 20.57 7.11
N ARG A 240 -19.20 20.32 8.40
CA ARG A 240 -17.94 19.66 8.79
C ARG A 240 -17.91 18.18 8.41
N PHE A 241 -19.08 17.57 8.24
CA PHE A 241 -19.24 16.19 7.82
C PHE A 241 -19.32 16.09 6.31
N LEU A 242 -20.23 16.84 5.70
CA LEU A 242 -20.50 16.81 4.26
C LEU A 242 -20.70 18.23 3.72
N SER A 243 -19.97 18.59 2.66
CA SER A 243 -20.09 19.88 1.99
C SER A 243 -19.69 19.80 0.51
N ASP A 244 -20.18 20.74 -0.30
CA ASP A 244 -19.89 20.81 -1.74
C ASP A 244 -18.40 21.05 -2.05
N GLY A 245 -17.67 21.66 -1.11
CA GLY A 245 -16.25 21.97 -1.27
C GLY A 245 -15.31 20.79 -1.01
N ARG A 246 -15.84 19.62 -0.60
CA ARG A 246 -15.05 18.43 -0.27
C ARG A 246 -15.18 17.40 -1.38
N THR A 247 -14.04 16.92 -1.88
CA THR A 247 -13.99 15.83 -2.87
C THR A 247 -13.98 14.48 -2.16
N GLY A 248 -14.91 13.59 -2.52
CA GLY A 248 -14.98 12.19 -2.06
C GLY A 248 -16.09 11.90 -1.05
N PRO A 249 -16.38 10.61 -0.80
CA PRO A 249 -17.43 10.19 0.13
C PRO A 249 -17.13 10.64 1.57
N PRO A 250 -18.16 10.96 2.37
CA PRO A 250 -17.98 11.23 3.79
C PRO A 250 -17.54 9.96 4.51
N ASP A 251 -16.80 10.10 5.61
CA ASP A 251 -16.38 8.97 6.43
C ASP A 251 -17.38 8.77 7.60
N ILE A 252 -18.13 7.67 7.56
CA ILE A 252 -19.03 7.24 8.64
C ILE A 252 -18.45 5.99 9.29
N ASP A 253 -17.65 6.24 10.30
CA ASP A 253 -17.02 5.21 11.10
C ASP A 253 -17.99 4.64 12.15
N LEU A 254 -18.14 3.31 12.20
CA LEU A 254 -18.85 2.60 13.27
C LEU A 254 -17.85 1.96 14.23
N ASP A 255 -17.91 2.35 15.50
CA ASP A 255 -17.28 1.63 16.60
C ASP A 255 -18.17 0.46 16.99
N ILE A 256 -17.68 -0.77 16.86
CA ILE A 256 -18.40 -2.00 17.19
C ILE A 256 -17.67 -2.70 18.34
N GLU A 257 -18.42 -3.24 19.29
CA GLU A 257 -17.89 -4.02 20.41
C GLU A 257 -16.88 -5.08 19.95
N SER A 258 -15.66 -5.05 20.51
CA SER A 258 -14.55 -5.89 20.05
C SER A 258 -14.84 -7.39 20.12
N GLY A 259 -15.60 -7.86 21.12
CA GLY A 259 -15.88 -9.29 21.30
C GLY A 259 -16.85 -9.87 20.28
N ARG A 260 -17.68 -9.01 19.66
CA ARG A 260 -18.76 -9.39 18.73
C ARG A 260 -18.62 -8.76 17.34
N ARG A 261 -17.53 -8.01 17.09
CA ARG A 261 -17.24 -7.38 15.79
C ARG A 261 -17.26 -8.37 14.62
N GLU A 262 -16.84 -9.61 14.86
CA GLU A 262 -16.84 -10.66 13.83
C GLU A 262 -18.25 -10.95 13.30
N GLU A 263 -19.29 -10.87 14.13
CA GLU A 263 -20.69 -11.08 13.70
C GLU A 263 -21.12 -10.00 12.69
N ALA A 264 -20.74 -8.74 12.90
CA ALA A 264 -21.01 -7.65 11.97
C ALA A 264 -20.23 -7.81 10.65
N ILE A 265 -18.99 -8.31 10.71
CA ILE A 265 -18.20 -8.62 9.51
C ILE A 265 -18.86 -9.75 8.71
N GLN A 266 -19.32 -10.82 9.36
CA GLN A 266 -20.02 -11.90 8.67
C GLN A 266 -21.35 -11.42 8.09
N PHE A 267 -22.10 -10.58 8.79
CA PHE A 267 -23.30 -9.94 8.23
C PHE A 267 -22.99 -9.21 6.92
N VAL A 268 -21.93 -8.41 6.87
CA VAL A 268 -21.51 -7.73 5.63
C VAL A 268 -21.14 -8.72 4.53
N TYR A 269 -20.42 -9.81 4.86
CA TYR A 269 -20.09 -10.85 3.87
C TYR A 269 -21.31 -11.59 3.34
N ASP A 270 -22.26 -11.92 4.21
CA ASP A 270 -23.48 -12.62 3.81
C ASP A 270 -24.40 -11.70 3.00
N ARG A 271 -24.42 -10.40 3.33
CA ARG A 271 -25.27 -9.40 2.68
C ARG A 271 -24.75 -8.98 1.31
N TYR A 272 -23.45 -8.72 1.19
CA TYR A 272 -22.84 -8.13 -0.01
C TYR A 272 -21.98 -9.13 -0.80
N GLY A 273 -21.68 -10.30 -0.24
CA GLY A 273 -20.87 -11.33 -0.88
C GLY A 273 -19.36 -11.13 -0.70
N ARG A 274 -18.61 -12.24 -0.63
CA ARG A 274 -17.14 -12.24 -0.48
C ARG A 274 -16.38 -11.71 -1.70
N GLU A 275 -17.05 -11.60 -2.84
CA GLU A 275 -16.50 -11.01 -4.05
C GLU A 275 -16.48 -9.47 -4.00
N PHE A 276 -17.37 -8.87 -3.19
CA PHE A 276 -17.57 -7.41 -3.12
C PHE A 276 -17.24 -6.80 -1.75
N ALA A 277 -16.90 -7.63 -0.77
CA ALA A 277 -16.48 -7.20 0.56
C ALA A 277 -15.17 -7.89 0.97
N ALA A 278 -14.25 -7.11 1.53
CA ALA A 278 -12.95 -7.59 1.99
C ALA A 278 -12.47 -6.81 3.21
N GLN A 279 -11.57 -7.42 4.00
CA GLN A 279 -10.84 -6.69 5.03
C GLN A 279 -9.68 -5.91 4.40
N VAL A 280 -9.43 -4.72 4.93
CA VAL A 280 -8.26 -3.92 4.53
C VAL A 280 -7.04 -4.41 5.30
N ALA A 281 -5.98 -4.78 4.56
CA ALA A 281 -4.73 -5.21 5.16
C ALA A 281 -3.96 -4.03 5.78
N ASN A 282 -3.31 -4.27 6.91
CA ASN A 282 -2.39 -3.31 7.50
C ASN A 282 -0.96 -3.54 6.97
N VAL A 283 -0.31 -2.49 6.48
CA VAL A 283 1.09 -2.55 6.03
C VAL A 283 2.00 -2.18 7.20
N ILE A 284 2.68 -3.19 7.75
CA ILE A 284 3.61 -3.00 8.87
C ILE A 284 4.89 -2.35 8.36
N SER A 285 5.19 -1.15 8.84
CA SER A 285 6.44 -0.45 8.57
C SER A 285 7.44 -0.62 9.71
N TYR A 286 8.73 -0.55 9.37
CA TYR A 286 9.80 -0.61 10.36
C TYR A 286 9.72 0.54 11.36
N ARG A 287 9.64 0.20 12.64
CA ARG A 287 9.95 1.11 13.75
C ARG A 287 11.40 0.92 14.19
N ALA A 288 11.95 1.87 14.94
CA ALA A 288 13.37 1.89 15.33
C ALA A 288 13.85 0.57 15.95
N ARG A 289 13.10 0.02 16.91
CA ARG A 289 13.45 -1.25 17.58
C ARG A 289 13.48 -2.45 16.63
N SER A 290 12.45 -2.60 15.79
CA SER A 290 12.41 -3.66 14.78
C SER A 290 13.51 -3.51 13.74
N ALA A 291 13.83 -2.28 13.33
CA ALA A 291 14.87 -2.03 12.34
C ALA A 291 16.25 -2.44 12.87
N VAL A 292 16.58 -2.07 14.11
CA VAL A 292 17.85 -2.45 14.74
C VAL A 292 17.93 -3.96 14.99
N ARG A 293 16.84 -4.57 15.47
CA ARG A 293 16.80 -6.03 15.70
C ARG A 293 17.03 -6.81 14.41
N ASP A 294 16.31 -6.47 13.35
CA ASP A 294 16.41 -7.18 12.07
C ASP A 294 17.74 -6.91 11.37
N SER A 295 18.26 -5.69 11.45
CA SER A 295 19.61 -5.38 10.94
C SER A 295 20.67 -6.19 11.68
N ALA A 296 20.61 -6.22 13.02
CA ALA A 296 21.55 -6.99 13.83
C ALA A 296 21.51 -8.48 13.50
N ARG A 297 20.32 -9.03 13.27
CA ARG A 297 20.18 -10.41 12.78
C ARG A 297 20.83 -10.61 11.41
N ALA A 298 20.61 -9.71 10.46
CA ALA A 298 21.21 -9.79 9.13
C ALA A 298 22.75 -9.74 9.19
N PHE A 299 23.32 -9.03 10.16
CA PHE A 299 24.76 -9.03 10.41
C PHE A 299 25.27 -10.25 11.21
N GLY A 300 24.41 -11.21 11.54
CA GLY A 300 24.80 -12.45 12.23
C GLY A 300 24.97 -12.33 13.74
N TYR A 301 24.56 -11.22 14.37
CA TYR A 301 24.65 -11.07 15.83
C TYR A 301 23.66 -11.99 16.57
N ASP A 302 24.02 -12.42 17.78
CA ASP A 302 23.17 -13.31 18.57
C ASP A 302 21.93 -12.59 19.15
N VAL A 303 20.92 -13.36 19.54
CA VAL A 303 19.64 -12.82 20.05
C VAL A 303 19.82 -11.95 21.30
N GLY A 304 20.79 -12.27 22.16
CA GLY A 304 21.08 -11.48 23.36
C GLY A 304 21.61 -10.09 23.02
N GLN A 305 22.54 -10.00 22.06
CA GLN A 305 23.04 -8.72 21.54
C GLN A 305 21.92 -7.91 20.85
N GLN A 306 21.11 -8.56 20.01
CA GLN A 306 19.96 -7.93 19.36
C GLN A 306 18.98 -7.32 20.39
N ASP A 307 18.66 -8.07 21.43
CA ASP A 307 17.76 -7.62 22.49
C ASP A 307 18.38 -6.49 23.33
N ALA A 308 19.67 -6.56 23.64
CA ALA A 308 20.36 -5.50 24.37
C ALA A 308 20.33 -4.16 23.61
N TRP A 309 20.65 -4.18 22.31
CA TRP A 309 20.62 -2.96 21.48
C TRP A 309 19.21 -2.41 21.30
N SER A 310 18.23 -3.28 21.03
CA SER A 310 16.85 -2.82 20.84
C SER A 310 16.22 -2.25 22.12
N LYS A 311 16.60 -2.74 23.31
CA LYS A 311 16.15 -2.22 24.61
C LYS A 311 16.74 -0.85 24.93
N GLY A 312 17.98 -0.58 24.51
CA GLY A 312 18.63 0.73 24.67
C GLY A 312 17.98 1.86 23.85
N ILE A 313 17.09 1.52 22.92
CA ILE A 313 16.33 2.49 22.13
C ILE A 313 15.04 2.84 22.90
N GLU A 314 15.06 3.99 23.57
CA GLU A 314 13.87 4.60 24.16
C GLU A 314 13.15 5.55 23.17
N ARG A 315 11.82 5.48 23.21
CA ARG A 315 10.83 6.41 22.60
C ARG A 315 10.64 6.40 21.06
N TRP A 316 9.44 6.87 20.70
CA TRP A 316 8.88 7.08 19.35
C TRP A 316 9.65 8.17 18.57
N GLY A 317 10.93 7.94 18.28
CA GLY A 317 11.78 8.86 17.53
C GLY A 317 12.37 8.24 16.27
N ASN A 318 12.63 9.07 15.25
CA ASN A 318 13.46 8.66 14.12
C ASN A 318 14.92 8.51 14.59
N LEU A 319 15.56 7.40 14.25
CA LEU A 319 16.98 7.13 14.56
C LEU A 319 17.93 8.19 13.96
N ARG A 320 17.49 8.95 12.96
CA ARG A 320 18.24 10.04 12.32
C ARG A 320 18.12 11.40 13.03
N GLY A 321 17.40 11.50 14.15
CA GLY A 321 17.05 12.79 14.78
C GLY A 321 16.01 13.58 13.96
N LYS A 322 15.66 14.79 14.43
CA LYS A 322 14.83 15.72 13.64
C LYS A 322 15.69 16.27 12.50
N GLY A 323 15.52 15.74 11.29
CA GLY A 323 15.98 16.44 10.08
C GLY A 323 15.28 17.81 9.96
N PRO A 324 15.82 18.74 9.17
CA PRO A 324 15.10 19.98 8.88
C PRO A 324 13.69 19.64 8.36
N ALA A 325 12.69 20.39 8.82
CA ALA A 325 11.30 20.16 8.44
C ALA A 325 11.19 20.13 6.91
N GLN A 326 10.89 18.97 6.35
CA GLN A 326 10.62 18.84 4.92
C GLN A 326 9.24 19.46 4.66
N PRO A 327 9.13 20.40 3.71
CA PRO A 327 7.81 20.87 3.30
C PRO A 327 6.95 19.71 2.77
N TRP A 328 5.65 19.78 3.00
CA TRP A 328 4.70 18.74 2.58
C TRP A 328 4.50 18.64 1.06
N TRP A 329 5.10 19.54 0.28
CA TRP A 329 5.12 19.49 -1.18
C TRP A 329 6.43 18.84 -1.68
N HIS A 330 6.31 17.66 -2.27
CA HIS A 330 7.39 17.04 -3.05
C HIS A 330 7.14 17.27 -4.53
N GLY A 331 7.61 18.40 -5.03
CA GLY A 331 7.74 18.66 -6.45
C GLY A 331 8.99 19.48 -6.66
N ASP A 332 9.90 19.03 -7.51
CA ASP A 332 10.97 19.89 -8.00
C ASP A 332 10.29 21.02 -8.81
N PRO A 333 10.46 22.31 -8.43
CA PRO A 333 9.88 23.41 -9.17
C PRO A 333 10.34 23.44 -10.64
N ALA A 334 11.53 22.90 -10.93
CA ALA A 334 12.05 22.74 -12.29
C ALA A 334 11.28 21.70 -13.11
N VAL A 335 10.59 20.75 -12.45
CA VAL A 335 9.82 19.67 -13.10
C VAL A 335 8.33 19.98 -13.16
N THR A 336 7.80 20.76 -12.20
CA THR A 336 6.35 20.94 -12.04
C THR A 336 5.82 22.29 -12.50
N GLY A 337 6.69 23.26 -12.80
CA GLY A 337 6.30 24.60 -13.27
C GLY A 337 5.43 25.41 -12.30
N ARG A 338 5.20 24.91 -11.07
CA ARG A 338 4.37 25.55 -10.05
C ARG A 338 5.23 26.38 -9.11
N ALA A 339 4.88 27.66 -8.96
CA ALA A 339 5.53 28.56 -8.02
C ALA A 339 5.34 28.07 -6.57
N VAL A 340 6.39 28.18 -5.76
CA VAL A 340 6.37 27.88 -4.33
C VAL A 340 5.42 28.86 -3.63
N PRO A 341 4.42 28.41 -2.87
CA PRO A 341 3.56 29.31 -2.11
C PRO A 341 4.39 30.06 -1.04
N GLY A 342 4.45 31.39 -1.13
CA GLY A 342 5.06 32.25 -0.11
C GLY A 342 6.44 32.84 -0.42
N ALA A 343 6.95 32.75 -1.65
CA ALA A 343 8.16 33.48 -2.02
C ALA A 343 7.85 34.99 -2.20
N PRO A 344 8.58 35.91 -1.54
CA PRO A 344 8.45 37.35 -1.81
C PRO A 344 8.96 37.66 -3.23
N ALA A 345 8.27 38.58 -3.91
CA ALA A 345 8.62 39.05 -5.25
C ALA A 345 10.05 39.65 -5.26
N GLY A 346 10.83 39.27 -6.29
CA GLY A 346 12.28 39.38 -6.31
C GLY A 346 12.86 40.79 -6.39
N THR A 347 14.17 40.84 -6.16
CA THR A 347 15.06 41.97 -6.47
C THR A 347 16.15 41.46 -7.41
N PRO A 348 16.52 42.20 -8.48
CA PRO A 348 17.34 41.64 -9.55
C PRO A 348 18.82 41.49 -9.14
N ALA A 349 19.46 40.44 -9.65
CA ALA A 349 20.86 40.11 -9.40
C ALA A 349 21.82 41.06 -10.14
N ALA A 350 22.88 41.48 -9.45
CA ALA A 350 24.06 42.13 -10.04
C ALA A 350 25.11 41.07 -10.44
N PRO A 351 25.95 41.34 -11.47
CA PRO A 351 26.69 40.29 -12.19
C PRO A 351 27.98 39.85 -11.47
N SER A 352 28.33 38.57 -11.65
CA SER A 352 29.56 37.94 -11.15
C SER A 352 30.80 38.34 -11.96
N ALA A 353 31.87 38.74 -11.28
CA ALA A 353 33.21 38.83 -11.85
C ALA A 353 34.03 37.58 -11.52
N ALA A 354 34.76 37.10 -12.52
CA ALA A 354 35.64 35.93 -12.51
C ALA A 354 37.07 36.26 -12.03
N SER A 355 37.77 35.26 -11.50
CA SER A 355 39.24 34.99 -11.58
C SER A 355 39.62 34.09 -10.39
N ALA A 356 40.28 32.93 -10.46
CA ALA A 356 41.46 32.42 -11.18
C ALA A 356 42.50 31.95 -10.13
N GLY A 357 42.91 30.68 -10.21
CA GLY A 357 44.31 30.27 -10.01
C GLY A 357 44.82 29.85 -8.61
N PRO A 358 45.96 29.11 -8.54
CA PRO A 358 46.06 27.85 -7.79
C PRO A 358 47.31 27.73 -6.87
N ALA A 359 47.43 26.66 -6.06
CA ALA A 359 48.71 26.03 -5.66
C ALA A 359 48.52 24.73 -4.83
N GLY A 360 49.35 23.72 -5.07
CA GLY A 360 49.41 22.42 -4.36
C GLY A 360 50.34 22.40 -3.13
N PRO A 361 51.15 21.33 -2.92
CA PRO A 361 50.82 20.14 -2.10
C PRO A 361 51.87 19.80 -1.01
N ALA A 362 51.57 18.89 -0.05
CA ALA A 362 52.51 18.02 0.72
C ALA A 362 51.74 17.15 1.75
N ALA A 363 51.78 15.81 1.70
CA ALA A 363 52.70 14.87 2.39
C ALA A 363 52.20 14.40 3.80
N GLY A 364 52.04 13.07 3.97
CA GLY A 364 51.54 12.40 5.21
C GLY A 364 52.65 12.14 6.26
N PRO A 365 52.68 10.99 6.99
CA PRO A 365 51.62 10.15 7.56
C PRO A 365 51.82 9.90 9.09
N GLY A 366 50.90 9.19 9.77
CA GLY A 366 51.25 8.46 11.01
C GLY A 366 50.16 8.29 12.08
N GLY A 367 50.06 7.07 12.62
CA GLY A 367 49.86 6.89 14.07
C GLY A 367 48.55 6.26 14.55
N SER A 368 48.57 4.95 14.73
CA SER A 368 47.65 4.11 15.52
C SER A 368 47.52 4.56 16.98
N ALA A 369 46.33 4.39 17.59
CA ALA A 369 46.19 3.80 18.94
C ALA A 369 44.74 3.41 19.25
N ALA A 370 44.56 2.14 19.64
CA ALA A 370 43.35 1.58 20.21
C ALA A 370 43.19 1.99 21.69
N ALA A 371 41.96 2.21 22.15
CA ALA A 371 41.63 2.40 23.56
C ALA A 371 40.55 1.38 23.99
N ALA A 372 40.91 0.57 24.98
CA ALA A 372 40.06 -0.43 25.62
C ALA A 372 38.99 0.22 26.52
N VAL A 373 37.79 -0.38 26.57
CA VAL A 373 36.68 0.02 27.44
C VAL A 373 36.57 -0.98 28.62
N PRO A 374 36.47 -0.53 29.89
CA PRO A 374 36.40 -1.42 31.04
C PRO A 374 34.97 -1.92 31.32
N ALA A 375 34.88 -3.16 31.81
CA ALA A 375 33.64 -3.81 32.25
C ALA A 375 33.13 -3.23 33.59
N PRO A 376 31.80 -3.10 33.82
CA PRO A 376 31.26 -2.79 35.13
C PRO A 376 30.83 -4.03 35.93
N ARG A 377 31.05 -3.89 37.24
CA ARG A 377 30.89 -4.84 38.34
C ARG A 377 29.43 -5.19 38.67
N GLU A 378 29.24 -6.42 39.17
CA GLU A 378 28.03 -6.91 39.81
C GLU A 378 27.67 -6.17 41.11
N LYS A 379 26.38 -5.91 41.32
CA LYS A 379 25.77 -5.72 42.64
C LYS A 379 24.36 -6.34 42.71
N GLY A 380 24.27 -7.41 43.50
CA GLY A 380 23.28 -7.68 44.55
C GLY A 380 21.79 -7.35 44.35
N SER A 381 21.01 -8.43 44.27
CA SER A 381 19.81 -8.74 45.08
C SER A 381 18.68 -7.70 45.17
N THR A 382 17.55 -8.02 44.54
CA THR A 382 16.21 -7.76 45.12
C THR A 382 15.24 -8.88 44.73
N ARG A 383 14.48 -9.33 45.73
CA ARG A 383 13.41 -10.35 45.72
C ARG A 383 12.29 -9.98 44.74
N THR A 384 11.90 -10.92 43.89
CA THR A 384 10.60 -10.89 43.19
C THR A 384 9.83 -12.20 43.37
N THR A 385 8.58 -12.02 43.79
CA THR A 385 7.56 -13.02 44.09
C THR A 385 7.21 -13.88 42.88
N ARG A 386 7.15 -15.19 43.10
CA ARG A 386 6.97 -16.25 42.10
C ARG A 386 5.48 -16.35 41.71
N CYS A 387 5.11 -15.96 40.49
CA CYS A 387 3.82 -16.30 39.90
C CYS A 387 4.00 -17.55 39.01
N ARG A 388 3.36 -18.67 39.39
CA ARG A 388 3.42 -19.94 38.67
C ARG A 388 2.70 -19.81 37.31
N ARG A 389 3.44 -19.94 36.21
CA ARG A 389 2.86 -20.31 34.89
C ARG A 389 3.08 -21.81 34.66
N SER A 390 2.00 -22.49 34.34
CA SER A 390 1.94 -23.87 33.89
C SER A 390 2.71 -24.04 32.57
N THR A 391 3.61 -25.01 32.53
CA THR A 391 4.37 -25.41 31.35
C THR A 391 3.54 -26.40 30.54
N VAL A 392 3.01 -25.97 29.39
CA VAL A 392 2.58 -26.88 28.32
C VAL A 392 3.82 -27.21 27.48
N ARG A 393 4.17 -28.50 27.42
CA ARG A 393 5.28 -29.04 26.62
C ARG A 393 4.95 -28.92 25.12
N PRO A 394 5.86 -28.43 24.25
CA PRO A 394 5.70 -28.57 22.81
C PRO A 394 6.08 -30.00 22.37
N PRO A 395 5.43 -30.57 21.33
CA PRO A 395 5.80 -31.88 20.80
C PRO A 395 7.14 -31.81 20.03
N ARG A 396 7.91 -32.90 20.08
CA ARG A 396 9.20 -33.07 19.41
C ARG A 396 9.05 -33.13 17.87
N PRO A 397 10.02 -32.64 17.09
CA PRO A 397 10.00 -32.73 15.64
C PRO A 397 10.43 -34.13 15.17
N THR A 398 9.63 -34.72 14.28
CA THR A 398 10.00 -35.92 13.50
C THR A 398 10.72 -35.52 12.20
N SER A 399 11.66 -36.37 11.78
CA SER A 399 12.61 -36.18 10.68
C SER A 399 11.97 -36.16 9.27
N PRO A 400 12.68 -35.65 8.24
CA PRO A 400 12.07 -35.28 6.97
C PRO A 400 11.92 -36.48 6.02
N ARG A 401 10.73 -36.63 5.43
CA ARG A 401 10.50 -37.48 4.25
C ARG A 401 10.39 -36.60 3.00
N SER A 402 11.04 -37.05 1.94
CA SER A 402 11.15 -36.47 0.59
C SER A 402 9.80 -36.15 -0.06
N PRO A 403 9.68 -35.09 -0.88
CA PRO A 403 8.49 -34.84 -1.67
C PRO A 403 8.64 -35.41 -3.08
N SER A 404 7.82 -36.42 -3.40
CA SER A 404 7.47 -36.78 -4.77
C SER A 404 5.96 -36.74 -4.89
N THR A 405 5.40 -35.60 -5.28
CA THR A 405 4.02 -35.54 -5.74
C THR A 405 3.88 -34.47 -6.82
N SER A 406 3.62 -34.96 -8.03
CA SER A 406 3.20 -34.25 -9.22
C SER A 406 1.93 -33.43 -8.97
N TRP A 407 1.95 -32.15 -9.32
CA TRP A 407 0.74 -31.33 -9.44
C TRP A 407 0.17 -31.48 -10.85
N THR A 408 -0.90 -32.26 -10.98
CA THR A 408 -1.77 -32.29 -12.16
C THR A 408 -2.86 -31.25 -12.00
N TRP A 409 -2.92 -30.29 -12.93
CA TRP A 409 -4.06 -29.36 -13.06
C TRP A 409 -5.26 -30.09 -13.70
N PRO A 410 -6.49 -29.97 -13.18
CA PRO A 410 -7.66 -30.51 -13.86
C PRO A 410 -7.96 -29.67 -15.10
N THR A 411 -8.07 -30.36 -16.24
CA THR A 411 -8.57 -29.83 -17.51
C THR A 411 -10.06 -30.16 -17.65
N GLY A 412 -10.83 -29.21 -18.17
CA GLY A 412 -12.24 -29.35 -18.56
C GLY A 412 -13.15 -28.43 -17.73
N CYS A 413 -14.12 -27.70 -18.27
CA CYS A 413 -14.63 -27.60 -19.63
C CYS A 413 -15.57 -26.37 -19.62
N CYS A 414 -15.40 -25.39 -20.49
CA CYS A 414 -16.47 -24.45 -20.85
C CYS A 414 -16.25 -24.04 -22.30
N GLY A 415 -17.03 -24.62 -23.20
CA GLY A 415 -17.04 -24.26 -24.60
C GLY A 415 -17.80 -22.96 -24.81
N CYS A 416 -17.13 -21.95 -25.36
CA CYS A 416 -17.79 -20.78 -25.92
C CYS A 416 -17.78 -20.91 -27.46
N ARG A 417 -18.96 -21.16 -28.02
CA ARG A 417 -19.24 -20.96 -29.45
C ARG A 417 -19.17 -19.46 -29.73
N ALA A 418 -18.27 -19.06 -30.62
CA ALA A 418 -18.33 -17.77 -31.27
C ALA A 418 -19.49 -17.78 -32.28
N THR A 419 -20.45 -16.86 -32.12
CA THR A 419 -21.35 -16.47 -33.21
C THR A 419 -21.17 -14.97 -33.42
N SER A 420 -20.74 -14.63 -34.64
CA SER A 420 -20.64 -13.28 -35.17
C SER A 420 -22.04 -12.73 -35.44
N GLY A 421 -22.33 -11.54 -34.94
CA GLY A 421 -23.61 -10.86 -35.15
C GLY A 421 -23.47 -9.38 -34.86
N SER A 422 -23.24 -8.61 -35.92
CA SER A 422 -23.21 -7.15 -35.95
C SER A 422 -24.61 -6.55 -35.76
N THR A 423 -24.78 -5.66 -34.77
CA THR A 423 -25.73 -4.53 -34.85
C THR A 423 -25.35 -3.44 -33.83
N PRO A 424 -25.47 -2.14 -34.15
CA PRO A 424 -25.09 -1.04 -33.26
C PRO A 424 -26.30 -0.45 -32.53
N ALA A 425 -26.12 0.01 -31.29
CA ALA A 425 -26.90 1.11 -30.71
C ALA A 425 -26.29 1.61 -29.39
N ALA A 426 -26.01 2.92 -29.39
CA ALA A 426 -26.10 3.89 -28.29
C ALA A 426 -25.55 3.53 -26.90
N TRP A 427 -24.48 4.23 -26.49
CA TRP A 427 -24.49 5.21 -25.40
C TRP A 427 -23.49 6.33 -25.73
#